data_AF-A0A9F5J4S2-F1
#
_entry.id   AF-A0A9F5J4S2-F1
#
_cell.length_a   1.000
_cell.length_b   1.000
_cell.length_c   1.000
_cell.angle_alpha   90.00
_cell.angle_beta   90.00
_cell.angle_gamma   90.00
#
_symmetry.space_group_name_H-M   'P 1'
#
loop_
_entity.id
_entity.type
_entity.pdbx_description
1 polymer ?
#
loop_
_entity_poly.entity_id
_entity_poly.type
_entity_poly.pdbx_seq_one_letter_code
_entity_poly.pdbx_strand_id
1 'polypeptide(L)'
;MTSGKVALYVLALRSSCQNPTDVSTPEKHVNLVQVLEKKTKEEIKHIYTTGTPKTTYYQLALNTLVLCVENSPELETAATALAKAALANSFQLHGRFSVDTAAMASLALFCVYEGRVSSHQSKLTGTIQNALALITKQILDEQQNNGILGNIYNTGLAMQGLRVMSEFYTADAWSCQKTLKEVLQDITEGAFSTPTAVSQILPSLMGKTYLDVRGLTCTSENGVDSY
;
A
#
# COMPACT_ATOMS: atom_id res chain seq x y z
N MET A 1 7.45 -11.77 -14.72
CA MET A 1 6.74 -11.22 -13.53
C MET A 1 6.99 -9.71 -13.44
N THR A 2 5.92 -8.90 -13.26
CA THR A 2 6.04 -7.45 -13.04
C THR A 2 6.60 -7.15 -11.64
N SER A 3 7.00 -5.91 -11.39
CA SER A 3 7.51 -5.48 -10.07
C SER A 3 6.44 -5.66 -8.99
N GLY A 4 5.21 -5.20 -9.24
CA GLY A 4 4.09 -5.34 -8.30
C GLY A 4 3.72 -6.80 -7.99
N LYS A 5 3.84 -7.72 -8.96
CA LYS A 5 3.64 -9.16 -8.67
C LYS A 5 4.71 -9.68 -7.69
N VAL A 6 5.99 -9.32 -7.88
CA VAL A 6 7.05 -9.70 -6.93
C VAL A 6 6.74 -9.13 -5.54
N ALA A 7 6.32 -7.87 -5.46
CA ALA A 7 5.96 -7.24 -4.20
C ALA A 7 4.80 -7.97 -3.49
N LEU A 8 3.73 -8.35 -4.21
CA LEU A 8 2.65 -9.17 -3.65
C LEU A 8 3.15 -10.52 -3.14
N TYR A 9 4.05 -11.19 -3.86
CA TYR A 9 4.64 -12.45 -3.41
C TYR A 9 5.43 -12.30 -2.12
N VAL A 10 6.27 -11.26 -2.02
CA VAL A 10 7.00 -10.95 -0.78
C VAL A 10 6.03 -10.70 0.38
N LEU A 11 5.01 -9.86 0.17
CA LEU A 11 4.02 -9.57 1.20
C LEU A 11 3.24 -10.82 1.64
N ALA A 12 2.88 -11.70 0.70
CA ALA A 12 2.21 -12.96 0.99
C ALA A 12 3.08 -13.92 1.81
N LEU A 13 4.36 -14.07 1.46
CA LEU A 13 5.31 -14.88 2.22
C LEU A 13 5.47 -14.35 3.65
N ARG A 14 5.65 -13.04 3.81
CA ARG A 14 5.72 -12.40 5.13
C ARG A 14 4.44 -12.62 5.94
N SER A 15 3.28 -12.46 5.32
CA SER A 15 1.98 -12.70 5.95
C SER A 15 1.77 -14.17 6.34
N SER A 16 2.51 -15.08 5.69
CA SER A 16 2.49 -16.51 5.96
C SER A 16 3.72 -16.97 6.76
N CYS A 17 4.46 -16.05 7.39
CA CYS A 17 5.60 -16.36 8.26
C CYS A 17 6.79 -17.01 7.53
N GLN A 18 6.87 -16.85 6.22
CA GLN A 18 7.95 -17.39 5.40
C GLN A 18 8.97 -16.31 5.06
N ASN A 19 10.24 -16.71 4.93
CA ASN A 19 11.33 -15.80 4.61
C ASN A 19 11.33 -15.46 3.09
N PRO A 20 11.03 -14.21 2.67
CA PRO A 20 11.03 -13.84 1.26
C PRO A 20 12.44 -13.70 0.65
N THR A 21 13.48 -13.69 1.48
CA THR A 21 14.88 -13.62 1.02
C THR A 21 15.46 -14.98 0.66
N ASP A 22 14.75 -16.07 1.00
CA ASP A 22 15.22 -17.43 0.79
C ASP A 22 14.07 -18.37 0.32
N VAL A 23 13.57 -18.12 -0.88
CA VAL A 23 12.49 -18.92 -1.46
C VAL A 23 13.06 -20.10 -2.24
N SER A 24 12.72 -21.32 -1.83
CA SER A 24 13.11 -22.54 -2.52
C SER A 24 12.33 -22.73 -3.82
N THR A 25 13.03 -22.99 -4.91
CA THR A 25 12.48 -23.44 -6.20
C THR A 25 13.14 -24.76 -6.58
N PRO A 26 12.58 -25.55 -7.53
CA PRO A 26 13.17 -26.83 -7.93
C PRO A 26 14.65 -26.74 -8.38
N GLU A 27 15.08 -25.57 -8.84
CA GLU A 27 16.42 -25.36 -9.41
C GLU A 27 17.37 -24.61 -8.46
N LYS A 28 16.85 -23.74 -7.58
CA LYS A 28 17.66 -22.83 -6.75
C LYS A 28 16.86 -22.12 -5.66
N HIS A 29 17.59 -21.45 -4.78
CA HIS A 29 17.05 -20.46 -3.86
C HIS A 29 17.01 -19.07 -4.50
N VAL A 30 15.95 -18.31 -4.23
CA VAL A 30 15.71 -16.98 -4.81
C VAL A 30 15.41 -15.97 -3.70
N ASN A 31 16.18 -14.89 -3.68
CA ASN A 31 15.89 -13.72 -2.86
C ASN A 31 14.92 -12.78 -3.60
N LEU A 32 13.64 -12.82 -3.23
CA LEU A 32 12.62 -12.00 -3.90
C LEU A 32 12.75 -10.51 -3.57
N VAL A 33 13.32 -10.15 -2.41
CA VAL A 33 13.58 -8.75 -2.03
C VAL A 33 14.61 -8.12 -2.98
N GLN A 34 15.71 -8.82 -3.27
CA GLN A 34 16.69 -8.36 -4.26
C GLN A 34 16.11 -8.25 -5.68
N VAL A 35 15.22 -9.18 -6.05
CA VAL A 35 14.50 -9.10 -7.33
C VAL A 35 13.59 -7.86 -7.37
N LEU A 36 12.92 -7.55 -6.26
CA LEU A 36 12.06 -6.37 -6.13
C LEU A 36 12.87 -5.07 -6.20
N GLU A 37 14.02 -4.99 -5.52
CA GLU A 37 14.95 -3.86 -5.57
C GLU A 37 15.37 -3.56 -7.02
N LYS A 38 15.86 -4.57 -7.73
CA LYS A 38 16.27 -4.43 -9.14
C LYS A 38 15.13 -3.92 -10.01
N LYS A 39 13.93 -4.50 -9.87
CA LYS A 39 12.77 -4.08 -10.66
C LYS A 39 12.30 -2.69 -10.31
N THR A 40 12.36 -2.29 -9.05
CA THR A 40 12.01 -0.93 -8.61
C THR A 40 12.97 0.10 -9.20
N LYS A 41 14.28 -0.19 -9.26
CA LYS A 41 15.24 0.64 -9.99
C LYS A 41 14.88 0.80 -11.47
N GLU A 42 14.43 -0.28 -12.12
CA GLU A 42 13.99 -0.21 -13.52
C GLU A 42 12.74 0.66 -13.69
N GLU A 43 11.77 0.60 -12.77
CA GLU A 43 10.59 1.48 -12.77
C GLU A 43 11.01 2.95 -12.67
N ILE A 44 11.87 3.27 -11.70
CA ILE A 44 12.33 4.64 -11.42
C ILE A 44 13.17 5.18 -12.58
N LYS A 45 14.06 4.35 -13.15
CA LYS A 45 14.81 4.72 -14.35
C LYS A 45 13.86 5.07 -15.51
N HIS A 46 12.77 4.32 -15.67
CA HIS A 46 11.81 4.60 -16.72
C HIS A 46 11.06 5.91 -16.52
N ILE A 47 10.72 6.26 -15.27
CA ILE A 47 10.14 7.57 -14.92
C ILE A 47 11.06 8.69 -15.36
N TYR A 48 12.37 8.60 -15.09
CA TYR A 48 13.32 9.63 -15.51
C TYR A 48 13.44 9.76 -17.04
N THR A 49 13.22 8.67 -17.78
CA THR A 49 13.32 8.68 -19.25
C THR A 49 12.03 9.03 -19.98
N THR A 50 10.86 8.71 -19.41
CA THR A 50 9.57 8.78 -20.10
C THR A 50 8.49 9.56 -19.36
N GLY A 51 8.75 9.96 -18.11
CA GLY A 51 7.77 10.59 -17.23
C GLY A 51 6.82 9.63 -16.52
N THR A 52 6.86 8.32 -16.79
CA THR A 52 5.97 7.32 -16.16
C THR A 52 6.73 6.03 -15.80
N PRO A 53 6.25 5.23 -14.83
CA PRO A 53 6.84 3.92 -14.52
C PRO A 53 6.64 2.92 -15.68
N LYS A 54 7.46 1.86 -15.75
CA LYS A 54 7.28 0.78 -16.76
C LYS A 54 5.95 0.06 -16.58
N THR A 55 5.43 0.07 -15.35
CA THR A 55 4.14 -0.49 -14.98
C THR A 55 3.14 0.62 -14.65
N THR A 56 2.84 0.82 -13.36
CA THR A 56 1.91 1.85 -12.88
C THR A 56 2.43 2.44 -11.57
N TYR A 57 1.95 3.63 -11.21
CA TYR A 57 2.26 4.19 -9.89
C TYR A 57 1.68 3.34 -8.74
N TYR A 58 0.59 2.60 -8.96
CA TYR A 58 0.11 1.61 -8.00
C TYR A 58 1.16 0.53 -7.72
N GLN A 59 1.76 -0.05 -8.77
CA GLN A 59 2.81 -1.06 -8.60
C GLN A 59 4.07 -0.45 -7.99
N LEU A 60 4.47 0.77 -8.37
CA LEU A 60 5.59 1.45 -7.71
C LEU A 60 5.31 1.70 -6.23
N ALA A 61 4.09 2.13 -5.87
CA ALA A 61 3.68 2.32 -4.48
C ALA A 61 3.75 1.01 -3.70
N LEU A 62 3.24 -0.07 -4.27
CA LEU A 62 3.32 -1.40 -3.67
C LEU A 62 4.78 -1.86 -3.49
N ASN A 63 5.65 -1.60 -4.47
CA ASN A 63 7.07 -1.90 -4.34
C ASN A 63 7.68 -1.12 -3.16
N THR A 64 7.44 0.19 -3.09
CA THR A 64 7.94 1.06 -2.01
C THR A 64 7.46 0.60 -0.64
N LEU A 65 6.19 0.21 -0.51
CA LEU A 65 5.62 -0.36 0.71
C LEU A 65 6.40 -1.60 1.16
N VAL A 66 6.60 -2.56 0.25
CA VAL A 66 7.28 -3.82 0.56
C VAL A 66 8.76 -3.59 0.87
N LEU A 67 9.44 -2.71 0.13
CA LEU A 67 10.82 -2.32 0.44
C LEU A 67 10.93 -1.69 1.83
N CYS A 68 9.90 -0.97 2.29
CA CYS A 68 9.85 -0.43 3.65
C CYS A 68 9.70 -1.54 4.68
N VAL A 69 8.77 -2.47 4.47
CA VAL A 69 8.55 -3.64 5.35
C VAL A 69 9.82 -4.48 5.50
N GLU A 70 10.61 -4.61 4.42
CA GLU A 70 11.85 -5.39 4.40
C GLU A 70 13.10 -4.59 4.79
N ASN A 71 12.98 -3.32 5.20
CA ASN A 71 14.12 -2.43 5.51
C ASN A 71 15.18 -2.38 4.39
N SER A 72 14.74 -2.33 3.14
CA SER A 72 15.65 -2.33 1.98
C SER A 72 16.43 -1.02 1.84
N PRO A 73 17.70 -1.06 1.39
CA PRO A 73 18.49 0.13 1.06
C PRO A 73 17.89 0.95 -0.10
N GLU A 74 17.04 0.37 -0.95
CA GLU A 74 16.44 1.08 -2.09
C GLU A 74 15.21 1.92 -1.73
N LEU A 75 14.76 1.82 -0.47
CA LEU A 75 13.57 2.46 0.02
C LEU A 75 13.57 3.97 -0.19
N GLU A 76 14.68 4.64 0.11
CA GLU A 76 14.78 6.09 0.01
C GLU A 76 14.53 6.61 -1.40
N THR A 77 15.15 5.96 -2.38
CA THR A 77 15.05 6.32 -3.79
C THR A 77 13.62 6.09 -4.29
N ALA A 78 13.01 4.97 -3.91
CA ALA A 78 11.63 4.63 -4.27
C ALA A 78 10.61 5.58 -3.64
N ALA A 79 10.76 5.89 -2.35
CA ALA A 79 9.91 6.83 -1.63
C ALA A 79 10.02 8.25 -2.19
N THR A 80 11.23 8.70 -2.54
CA THR A 80 11.45 10.01 -3.17
C THR A 80 10.74 10.11 -4.51
N ALA A 81 10.86 9.09 -5.37
CA ALA A 81 10.20 9.06 -6.67
C ALA A 81 8.67 9.08 -6.51
N LEU A 82 8.15 8.30 -5.58
CA LEU A 82 6.71 8.20 -5.32
C LEU A 82 6.13 9.49 -4.74
N ALA A 83 6.80 10.12 -3.76
CA ALA A 83 6.38 11.39 -3.18
C ALA A 83 6.37 12.53 -4.22
N LYS A 84 7.39 12.59 -5.09
CA LYS A 84 7.40 13.56 -6.21
C LYS A 84 6.24 13.33 -7.17
N ALA A 85 5.92 12.08 -7.49
CA ALA A 85 4.79 11.74 -8.37
C ALA A 85 3.44 12.16 -7.75
N ALA A 86 3.27 11.96 -6.44
CA ALA A 86 2.08 12.44 -5.72
C ALA A 86 1.95 13.97 -5.83
N LEU A 87 3.02 14.71 -5.51
CA LEU A 87 3.05 16.17 -5.58
C LEU A 87 2.88 16.73 -7.00
N ALA A 88 3.26 15.96 -8.01
CA ALA A 88 3.04 16.28 -9.42
C ALA A 88 1.64 15.87 -9.94
N ASN A 89 0.74 15.41 -9.07
CA ASN A 89 -0.60 14.91 -9.42
C ASN A 89 -0.57 13.78 -10.47
N SER A 90 0.46 12.94 -10.44
CA SER A 90 0.67 11.89 -11.44
C SER A 90 -0.17 10.63 -11.20
N PHE A 91 -0.96 10.56 -10.13
CA PHE A 91 -1.84 9.42 -9.82
C PHE A 91 -3.16 9.48 -10.60
N GLN A 92 -3.05 9.66 -11.91
CA GLN A 92 -4.18 9.73 -12.82
C GLN A 92 -4.22 8.49 -13.73
N LEU A 93 -5.42 7.95 -13.94
CA LEU A 93 -5.70 6.88 -14.87
C LEU A 93 -6.84 7.32 -15.78
N HIS A 94 -6.59 7.39 -17.10
CA HIS A 94 -7.55 7.91 -18.08
C HIS A 94 -8.10 9.31 -17.73
N GLY A 95 -7.23 10.20 -17.22
CA GLY A 95 -7.59 11.57 -16.84
C GLY A 95 -8.39 11.69 -15.54
N ARG A 96 -8.58 10.60 -14.79
CA ARG A 96 -9.25 10.60 -13.48
C ARG A 96 -8.27 10.22 -12.39
N PHE A 97 -8.46 10.79 -11.19
CA PHE A 97 -7.67 10.41 -10.02
C PHE A 97 -7.92 8.93 -9.65
N SER A 98 -6.84 8.22 -9.30
CA SER A 98 -6.90 6.81 -8.92
C SER A 98 -6.81 6.67 -7.40
N VAL A 99 -7.95 6.45 -6.76
CA VAL A 99 -8.04 6.21 -5.31
C VAL A 99 -7.16 5.02 -4.88
N ASP A 100 -7.15 3.92 -5.65
CA ASP A 100 -6.29 2.76 -5.35
C ASP A 100 -4.80 3.12 -5.33
N THR A 101 -4.36 3.90 -6.32
CA THR A 101 -2.96 4.32 -6.43
C THR A 101 -2.58 5.22 -5.27
N ALA A 102 -3.43 6.19 -4.95
CA ALA A 102 -3.22 7.11 -3.86
C ALA A 102 -3.24 6.41 -2.50
N ALA A 103 -4.17 5.47 -2.29
CA ALA A 103 -4.25 4.68 -1.07
C ALA A 103 -3.03 3.77 -0.89
N MET A 104 -2.58 3.06 -1.94
CA MET A 104 -1.34 2.29 -1.85
C MET A 104 -0.13 3.20 -1.59
N ALA A 105 -0.08 4.37 -2.22
CA ALA A 105 0.99 5.35 -2.01
C ALA A 105 0.99 5.90 -0.58
N SER A 106 -0.17 6.12 0.03
CA SER A 106 -0.26 6.53 1.44
C SER A 106 0.35 5.50 2.38
N LEU A 107 0.01 4.21 2.23
CA LEU A 107 0.59 3.13 3.02
C LEU A 107 2.12 3.11 2.88
N ALA A 108 2.62 3.16 1.63
CA ALA A 108 4.04 3.14 1.34
C ALA A 108 4.80 4.33 1.94
N LEU A 109 4.29 5.54 1.74
CA LEU A 109 4.93 6.78 2.20
C LEU A 109 4.83 6.94 3.71
N PHE A 110 3.70 6.54 4.32
CA PHE A 110 3.54 6.57 5.76
C PHE A 110 4.50 5.62 6.47
N CYS A 111 4.75 4.44 5.90
CA CYS A 111 5.78 3.51 6.41
C CYS A 111 7.15 4.19 6.56
N VAL A 112 7.53 4.97 5.55
CA VAL A 112 8.80 5.69 5.51
C VAL A 112 8.80 6.87 6.47
N TYR A 113 7.69 7.60 6.55
CA TYR A 113 7.50 8.71 7.47
C TYR A 113 7.65 8.25 8.93
N GLU A 114 6.95 7.20 9.33
CA GLU A 114 7.00 6.62 10.67
C GLU A 114 8.41 6.09 11.01
N GLY A 115 9.06 5.39 10.08
CA GLY A 115 10.42 4.85 10.30
C GLY A 115 11.52 5.91 10.40
N ARG A 116 11.25 7.15 9.94
CA ARG A 116 12.23 8.26 9.90
C ARG A 116 12.00 9.36 10.91
N VAL A 117 11.05 9.17 11.83
CA VAL A 117 10.85 10.05 13.00
C VAL A 117 12.15 10.17 13.82
N SER A 118 13.07 9.22 13.69
CA SER A 118 14.42 9.19 14.28
C SER A 118 15.49 9.85 13.37
N SER A 119 15.46 11.19 13.27
CA SER A 119 16.52 12.11 12.80
C SER A 119 17.61 11.58 11.84
N HIS A 120 17.58 12.00 10.56
CA HIS A 120 18.77 12.39 9.75
C HIS A 120 18.44 12.99 8.36
N GLN A 121 17.16 13.12 7.96
CA GLN A 121 16.79 13.59 6.60
C GLN A 121 15.56 14.51 6.56
N SER A 122 15.67 15.70 7.17
CA SER A 122 14.57 16.67 7.29
C SER A 122 13.87 17.01 5.96
N LYS A 123 14.62 17.12 4.86
CA LYS A 123 14.08 17.49 3.55
C LYS A 123 13.17 16.41 2.94
N LEU A 124 13.58 15.14 3.01
CA LEU A 124 12.77 14.05 2.46
C LEU A 124 11.55 13.81 3.35
N THR A 125 11.70 13.86 4.67
CA THR A 125 10.56 13.81 5.60
C THR A 125 9.53 14.90 5.29
N GLY A 126 9.95 16.16 5.10
CA GLY A 126 9.02 17.23 4.72
C GLY A 126 8.37 17.01 3.35
N THR A 127 9.09 16.44 2.38
CA THR A 127 8.52 16.10 1.06
C THR A 127 7.44 15.02 1.19
N ILE A 128 7.71 13.99 1.99
CA ILE A 128 6.76 12.91 2.26
C ILE A 128 5.54 13.42 3.01
N GLN A 129 5.73 14.26 4.03
CA GLN A 129 4.64 14.86 4.80
C GLN A 129 3.70 15.67 3.91
N ASN A 130 4.24 16.49 3.01
CA ASN A 130 3.45 17.24 2.04
C ASN A 130 2.71 16.32 1.06
N ALA A 131 3.34 15.24 0.62
CA ALA A 131 2.71 14.24 -0.26
C ALA A 131 1.56 13.52 0.46
N LEU A 132 1.74 13.11 1.72
CA LEU A 132 0.70 12.47 2.54
C LEU A 132 -0.49 13.41 2.77
N ALA A 133 -0.24 14.68 3.08
CA ALA A 133 -1.31 15.68 3.22
C ALA A 133 -2.12 15.85 1.92
N LEU A 134 -1.45 15.94 0.78
CA LEU A 134 -2.11 16.05 -0.53
C LEU A 134 -2.91 14.79 -0.87
N ILE A 135 -2.30 13.61 -0.70
CA ILE A 135 -2.96 12.32 -0.94
C ILE A 135 -4.21 12.17 -0.07
N THR A 136 -4.10 12.50 1.22
CA THR A 136 -5.23 12.46 2.16
C THR A 136 -6.39 13.30 1.66
N LYS A 137 -6.11 14.56 1.30
CA LYS A 137 -7.11 15.46 0.73
C LYS A 137 -7.75 14.86 -0.52
N GLN A 138 -6.95 14.38 -1.47
CA GLN A 138 -7.47 13.84 -2.74
C GLN A 138 -8.34 12.59 -2.54
N ILE A 139 -8.00 11.71 -1.59
CA ILE A 139 -8.84 10.55 -1.27
C ILE A 139 -10.18 11.00 -0.66
N LEU A 140 -10.15 11.99 0.24
CA LEU A 140 -11.36 12.53 0.87
C LEU A 140 -12.25 13.29 -0.12
N ASP A 141 -11.66 13.95 -1.12
CA ASP A 141 -12.39 14.63 -2.20
C ASP A 141 -13.18 13.63 -3.08
N GLU A 142 -12.81 12.34 -3.08
CA GLU A 142 -13.53 11.25 -3.77
C GLU A 142 -14.58 10.56 -2.89
N GLN A 143 -14.82 11.05 -1.67
CA GLN A 143 -15.83 10.50 -0.78
C GLN A 143 -17.25 10.81 -1.31
N GLN A 144 -18.07 9.78 -1.44
CA GLN A 144 -19.47 9.87 -1.82
C GLN A 144 -20.39 10.15 -0.62
N ASN A 145 -21.62 10.56 -0.90
CA ASN A 145 -22.63 10.85 0.12
C ASN A 145 -22.97 9.66 1.02
N ASN A 146 -22.80 8.42 0.57
CA ASN A 146 -23.01 7.21 1.36
C ASN A 146 -21.74 6.76 2.14
N GLY A 147 -20.61 7.44 1.97
CA GLY A 147 -19.34 7.15 2.65
C GLY A 147 -18.36 6.31 1.82
N ILE A 148 -18.74 5.84 0.63
CA ILE A 148 -17.84 5.16 -0.31
C ILE A 148 -16.71 6.10 -0.74
N LEU A 149 -15.49 5.59 -0.81
CA LEU A 149 -14.30 6.35 -1.22
C LEU A 149 -13.93 5.97 -2.66
N GLY A 150 -14.24 6.84 -3.62
CA GLY A 150 -14.16 6.55 -5.04
C GLY A 150 -15.30 5.63 -5.48
N ASN A 151 -15.09 4.31 -5.44
CA ASN A 151 -16.14 3.31 -5.65
C ASN A 151 -15.98 2.14 -4.66
N ILE A 152 -16.92 1.20 -4.67
CA ILE A 152 -16.96 0.11 -3.70
C ILE A 152 -15.69 -0.77 -3.71
N TYR A 153 -15.09 -0.99 -4.88
CA TYR A 153 -13.90 -1.81 -5.03
C TYR A 153 -12.63 -1.12 -4.54
N ASN A 154 -12.60 0.22 -4.55
CA ASN A 154 -11.46 1.01 -4.10
C ASN A 154 -11.53 1.33 -2.60
N THR A 155 -12.75 1.31 -2.05
CA THR A 155 -13.03 1.74 -0.67
C THR A 155 -12.20 0.98 0.34
N GLY A 156 -12.02 -0.32 0.17
CA GLY A 156 -11.22 -1.12 1.10
C GLY A 156 -9.81 -0.61 1.25
N LEU A 157 -9.10 -0.41 0.14
CA LEU A 157 -7.73 0.08 0.19
C LEU A 157 -7.67 1.54 0.70
N ALA A 158 -8.63 2.37 0.31
CA ALA A 158 -8.75 3.75 0.80
C ALA A 158 -8.93 3.82 2.32
N MET A 159 -9.73 2.91 2.91
CA MET A 159 -9.88 2.79 4.36
C MET A 159 -8.56 2.47 5.06
N GLN A 160 -7.73 1.59 4.47
CA GLN A 160 -6.39 1.30 5.02
C GLN A 160 -5.50 2.55 4.99
N GLY A 161 -5.53 3.28 3.88
CA GLY A 161 -4.77 4.52 3.72
C GLY A 161 -5.19 5.60 4.72
N LEU A 162 -6.48 5.93 4.79
CA LEU A 162 -6.98 6.94 5.73
C LEU A 162 -6.72 6.54 7.19
N ARG A 163 -6.82 5.26 7.53
CA ARG A 163 -6.52 4.78 8.89
C ARG A 163 -5.11 5.17 9.35
N VAL A 164 -4.11 5.07 8.49
CA VAL A 164 -2.73 5.43 8.88
C VAL A 164 -2.45 6.92 8.76
N MET A 165 -3.26 7.66 8.00
CA MET A 165 -3.11 9.10 7.80
C MET A 165 -3.98 9.95 8.74
N SER A 166 -4.40 9.43 9.90
CA SER A 166 -5.31 10.14 10.82
C SER A 166 -4.80 11.49 11.32
N GLU A 167 -3.48 11.73 11.27
CA GLU A 167 -2.89 13.05 11.61
C GLU A 167 -3.04 14.10 10.49
N PHE A 168 -3.43 13.70 9.29
CA PHE A 168 -3.54 14.56 8.10
C PHE A 168 -4.97 15.02 7.79
N TYR A 169 -5.96 14.64 8.61
CA TYR A 169 -7.34 15.09 8.47
C TYR A 169 -8.05 15.18 9.82
N THR A 170 -9.17 15.90 9.88
CA THR A 170 -9.97 16.07 11.10
C THR A 170 -11.00 14.95 11.26
N ALA A 171 -11.41 14.64 12.49
CA ALA A 171 -12.32 13.52 12.77
C ALA A 171 -13.68 13.60 12.06
N ASP A 172 -14.12 14.79 11.68
CA ASP A 172 -15.37 15.05 10.95
C ASP A 172 -15.23 14.89 9.42
N ALA A 173 -14.01 14.85 8.87
CA ALA A 173 -13.78 14.75 7.43
C ALA A 173 -14.17 13.38 6.85
N TRP A 174 -14.09 12.31 7.66
CA TRP A 174 -14.46 10.96 7.23
C TRP A 174 -15.09 10.13 8.36
N SER A 175 -16.28 9.56 8.07
CA SER A 175 -16.94 8.61 8.97
C SER A 175 -16.61 7.17 8.56
N CYS A 176 -15.66 6.56 9.26
CA CYS A 176 -15.33 5.14 9.10
C CYS A 176 -16.55 4.23 9.34
N GLN A 177 -17.37 4.53 10.37
CA GLN A 177 -18.57 3.74 10.66
C GLN A 177 -19.59 3.77 9.52
N LYS A 178 -19.82 4.94 8.92
CA LYS A 178 -20.72 5.08 7.77
C LYS A 178 -20.23 4.28 6.58
N THR A 179 -18.93 4.41 6.27
CA THR A 179 -18.26 3.66 5.20
C THR A 179 -18.37 2.16 5.41
N LEU A 180 -18.09 1.68 6.63
CA LEU A 180 -18.16 0.27 6.98
C LEU A 180 -19.58 -0.29 6.82
N LYS A 181 -20.60 0.48 7.25
CA LYS A 181 -22.00 0.07 7.08
C LYS A 181 -22.35 -0.13 5.61
N GLU A 182 -21.96 0.81 4.75
CA GLU A 182 -22.23 0.73 3.31
C GLU A 182 -21.49 -0.45 2.66
N VAL A 183 -20.20 -0.64 2.98
CA VAL A 183 -19.42 -1.78 2.48
C VAL A 183 -20.05 -3.12 2.90
N LEU A 184 -20.50 -3.25 4.14
CA LEU A 184 -21.15 -4.48 4.62
C LEU A 184 -22.47 -4.74 3.88
N GLN A 185 -23.24 -3.70 3.59
CA GLN A 185 -24.45 -3.81 2.78
C GLN A 185 -24.11 -4.35 1.37
N ASP A 186 -23.14 -3.74 0.68
CA ASP A 186 -22.71 -4.16 -0.66
C ASP A 186 -22.14 -5.59 -0.68
N ILE A 187 -21.48 -6.03 0.40
CA ILE A 187 -21.06 -7.44 0.57
C ILE A 187 -22.27 -8.37 0.59
N THR A 188 -23.33 -8.04 1.34
CA THR A 188 -24.55 -8.87 1.38
C THR A 188 -25.29 -8.90 0.05
N GLU A 189 -25.13 -7.86 -0.77
CA GLU A 189 -25.70 -7.77 -2.12
C GLU A 189 -24.83 -8.46 -3.18
N GLY A 190 -23.69 -9.02 -2.82
CA GLY A 190 -22.83 -9.81 -3.69
C GLY A 190 -21.82 -9.00 -4.52
N ALA A 191 -21.53 -7.76 -4.14
CA ALA A 191 -20.55 -6.91 -4.85
C ALA A 191 -19.13 -7.53 -4.85
N PHE A 192 -18.75 -8.27 -3.81
CA PHE A 192 -17.41 -8.84 -3.65
C PHE A 192 -17.36 -10.32 -4.03
N SER A 193 -17.70 -10.63 -5.28
CA SER A 193 -17.75 -12.03 -5.77
C SER A 193 -16.41 -12.59 -6.27
N THR A 194 -15.37 -11.76 -6.42
CA THR A 194 -14.06 -12.21 -6.90
C THR A 194 -13.04 -12.31 -5.77
N PRO A 195 -12.14 -13.32 -5.79
CA PRO A 195 -11.10 -13.46 -4.75
C PRO A 195 -10.23 -12.21 -4.59
N THR A 196 -9.93 -11.51 -5.68
CA THR A 196 -9.13 -10.28 -5.63
C THR A 196 -9.86 -9.16 -4.88
N ALA A 197 -11.13 -8.90 -5.19
CA ALA A 197 -11.90 -7.87 -4.49
C ALA A 197 -12.01 -8.19 -3.00
N VAL A 198 -12.29 -9.46 -2.64
CA VAL A 198 -12.33 -9.91 -1.24
C VAL A 198 -10.99 -9.71 -0.54
N SER A 199 -9.88 -10.09 -1.18
CA SER A 199 -8.55 -9.99 -0.58
C SER A 199 -8.13 -8.56 -0.25
N GLN A 200 -8.63 -7.56 -0.99
CA GLN A 200 -8.30 -6.15 -0.79
C GLN A 200 -9.14 -5.47 0.29
N ILE A 201 -10.42 -5.87 0.45
CA ILE A 201 -11.33 -5.29 1.46
C ILE A 201 -11.14 -5.92 2.84
N LEU A 202 -10.81 -7.22 2.91
CA LEU A 202 -10.79 -7.99 4.15
C LEU A 202 -9.88 -7.40 5.25
N PRO A 203 -8.64 -6.93 4.96
CA PRO A 203 -7.82 -6.29 5.99
C PRO A 203 -8.54 -5.13 6.66
N SER A 204 -9.19 -4.25 5.88
CA SER A 204 -9.90 -3.07 6.39
C SER A 204 -11.07 -3.46 7.30
N LEU A 205 -11.82 -4.50 6.94
CA LEU A 205 -12.91 -5.05 7.75
C LEU A 205 -12.41 -5.58 9.10
N MET A 206 -11.20 -6.15 9.12
CA MET A 206 -10.54 -6.64 10.32
C MET A 206 -9.77 -5.54 11.08
N GLY A 207 -9.89 -4.30 10.63
CA GLY A 207 -9.14 -3.19 11.21
C GLY A 207 -7.63 -3.35 11.07
N LYS A 208 -7.19 -3.88 9.93
CA LYS A 208 -5.80 -4.09 9.55
C LYS A 208 -5.47 -3.35 8.25
N THR A 209 -4.18 -3.19 8.01
CA THR A 209 -3.60 -2.61 6.81
C THR A 209 -2.44 -3.47 6.34
N TYR A 210 -1.97 -3.26 5.10
CA TYR A 210 -0.76 -3.93 4.64
C TYR A 210 0.51 -3.55 5.46
N LEU A 211 0.49 -2.48 6.24
CA LEU A 211 1.61 -2.12 7.11
C LEU A 211 1.74 -3.02 8.34
N ASP A 212 0.63 -3.65 8.77
CA ASP A 212 0.65 -4.57 9.91
C ASP A 212 1.55 -5.80 9.66
N VAL A 213 1.87 -6.10 8.40
CA VAL A 213 2.80 -7.17 8.01
C VAL A 213 4.22 -6.93 8.53
N ARG A 214 4.63 -5.67 8.78
CA ARG A 214 5.96 -5.34 9.36
C ARG A 214 6.14 -5.91 10.77
N GLY A 215 5.08 -5.91 11.58
CA GLY A 215 5.10 -6.33 12.99
C GLY A 215 4.54 -7.72 13.23
N LEU A 216 4.27 -8.49 12.17
CA LEU A 216 3.60 -9.78 12.27
C LEU A 216 4.52 -10.79 12.98
N THR A 217 4.13 -11.18 14.19
CA THR A 217 4.80 -12.21 14.97
C THR A 217 3.99 -13.48 14.87
N CYS A 218 4.58 -14.48 14.24
CA CYS A 218 3.92 -15.77 14.08
C CYS A 218 4.19 -16.60 15.32
N THR A 219 3.19 -16.71 16.18
CA THR A 219 3.15 -17.80 17.14
C THR A 219 2.77 -19.06 16.38
N SER A 220 3.58 -20.12 16.47
CA SER A 220 3.09 -21.45 16.13
C SER A 220 1.87 -21.72 17.00
N GLU A 221 0.67 -21.77 16.42
CA GLU A 221 -0.42 -22.43 17.08
C GLU A 221 0.02 -23.89 17.26
N ASN A 222 0.46 -24.23 18.47
CA ASN A 222 0.44 -25.61 18.93
C ASN A 222 -1.04 -25.97 19.08
N GLY A 223 -1.70 -26.19 17.95
CA GLY A 223 -3.03 -26.77 17.87
C GLY A 223 -2.96 -28.24 18.26
N VAL A 224 -2.68 -28.50 19.54
CA VAL A 224 -3.14 -29.71 20.21
C VAL A 224 -4.52 -29.37 20.76
N ASP A 225 -5.50 -29.26 19.86
CA ASP A 225 -6.88 -29.53 20.25
C ASP A 225 -7.01 -31.05 20.30
N SER A 226 -6.61 -31.62 21.43
CA SER A 226 -6.96 -32.98 21.82
C SER A 226 -8.47 -33.04 22.09
N TYR A 227 -9.22 -33.56 21.13
CA TYR A 227 -10.52 -34.20 21.37
C TYR A 227 -10.35 -35.70 21.44
#